data_AF-A0AAF1BKR0-F1
#
_entry.id   AF-A0AAF1BKR0-F1
#
_cell.length_a   1.000
_cell.length_b   1.000
_cell.length_c   1.000
_cell.angle_alpha   90.00
_cell.angle_beta   90.00
_cell.angle_gamma   90.00
#
_symmetry.space_group_name_H-M   'P 1'
#
loop_
_entity.id
_entity.type
_entity.pdbx_description
1 polymer ?
#
loop_
_entity_poly.entity_id
_entity_poly.type
_entity_poly.pdbx_seq_one_letter_code
_entity_poly.pdbx_strand_id
1 'polypeptide(L)'
;MDSFWATSPAPPPIPPRPDTTTAPFFTPPTSPPYYSPFTSAHASPVYSPPASTSMAPPPPAAPIPRPLLSDAPTGVPAVRDAGAPNPTLAFCTSTVSTTSWYQLSGTPLLLCTHCHATRVSGSSLAASFVQLQTKGSCAFTTPRLKALLAAAARSSPSVLTEFVARRHAIGKCTAASTESGYHVPSAPGLAACEACYQDVVLASPFASNFAPTPKAGSCAFALPAIQRAFITLSETVDGWTEFLDSASRRLLLPRACTGASVPSHGTKWYTTKQAIHGLVLCEGCHADHVAYTRYGAEFVPYPSAAGQNWSCDFHGATRAAWTFAVQHGEFADWWRAAERISLARPCDATLHVDEWYGLAGADMDLCAAHHAVVEVMGLGRYFSPRSPGQSRACDLSDGAQRVDHWTTLLLEALATGVWAPLAEHARVLSTLPLCPRRKALENATWYGWPELLICPDCWVSFASGTALASLVPLCGFHRTERAICSLYSDTMREAWTNACISGDVASLLGYSASRAQVYWATIPRIEMIIANAQRQQRARMVAGRMSNQYGLMQGLTLANGTLPTHASGQYGGGSLGWHQTPYGATAAGYEQQMGPPFVSGGKEEVAFLETEWQKVE
;
A
#
# COMPACT_ATOMS: atom_id res chain seq x y z
N MET A 1 15.74 -38.55 54.93
CA MET A 1 14.27 -38.66 54.90
C MET A 1 13.82 -38.24 53.51
N ASP A 2 14.38 -38.82 52.45
CA ASP A 2 14.15 -40.18 51.89
C ASP A 2 13.17 -40.00 50.72
N SER A 3 13.58 -39.92 49.44
CA SER A 3 14.19 -40.92 48.55
C SER A 3 13.17 -41.86 47.86
N PHE A 4 13.37 -42.01 46.54
CA PHE A 4 13.01 -43.10 45.62
C PHE A 4 11.79 -43.03 44.65
N TRP A 5 12.11 -42.65 43.40
CA TRP A 5 11.95 -43.33 42.09
C TRP A 5 10.63 -44.01 41.65
N ALA A 6 10.18 -43.62 40.44
CA ALA A 6 9.67 -44.56 39.43
C ALA A 6 10.04 -44.06 38.01
N THR A 7 10.66 -44.96 37.24
CA THR A 7 11.17 -44.82 35.87
C THR A 7 10.09 -44.94 34.79
N SER A 8 10.30 -44.34 33.62
CA SER A 8 9.56 -44.62 32.37
C SER A 8 10.52 -44.72 31.16
N PRO A 9 10.12 -45.43 30.08
CA PRO A 9 11.00 -46.32 29.32
C PRO A 9 11.72 -45.68 28.12
N ALA A 10 12.75 -46.37 27.63
CA ALA A 10 13.56 -46.00 26.47
C ALA A 10 12.80 -46.17 25.12
N PRO A 11 13.04 -45.30 24.12
CA PRO A 11 12.50 -45.44 22.76
C PRO A 11 13.24 -46.50 21.91
N PRO A 12 12.58 -47.06 20.87
CA PRO A 12 13.09 -48.16 20.06
C PRO A 12 14.20 -47.76 19.06
N PRO A 13 15.02 -48.72 18.58
CA PRO A 13 16.13 -48.44 17.67
C PRO A 13 15.68 -48.21 16.21
N ILE A 14 16.40 -47.32 15.53
CA ILE A 14 16.21 -46.92 14.12
C ILE A 14 16.89 -47.95 13.19
N PRO A 15 16.25 -48.38 12.09
CA PRO A 15 16.82 -49.34 11.14
C PRO A 15 17.96 -48.76 10.27
N PRO A 16 18.88 -49.62 9.76
CA PRO A 16 20.05 -49.19 9.00
C PRO A 16 19.72 -48.76 7.56
N ARG A 17 20.52 -47.79 7.07
CA ARG A 17 20.43 -47.13 5.76
C ARG A 17 21.12 -47.99 4.68
N PRO A 18 20.57 -48.16 3.46
CA PRO A 18 21.24 -48.92 2.40
C PRO A 18 22.40 -48.16 1.76
N ASP A 19 23.45 -48.92 1.43
CA ASP A 19 24.69 -48.50 0.77
C ASP A 19 24.45 -47.90 -0.62
N THR A 20 25.20 -46.83 -0.92
CA THR A 20 25.22 -46.17 -2.23
C THR A 20 26.39 -46.71 -3.04
N THR A 21 26.07 -47.43 -4.12
CA THR A 21 27.04 -47.94 -5.08
C THR A 21 27.40 -46.88 -6.13
N THR A 22 28.70 -46.81 -6.35
CA THR A 22 29.57 -46.13 -7.33
C THR A 22 29.03 -45.81 -8.73
N ALA A 23 29.45 -44.63 -9.25
CA ALA A 23 30.05 -44.34 -10.59
C ALA A 23 29.50 -43.06 -11.27
N PRO A 24 30.13 -42.51 -12.33
CA PRO A 24 31.51 -42.00 -12.43
C PRO A 24 31.58 -40.55 -12.99
N PHE A 25 32.80 -40.00 -13.03
CA PHE A 25 33.19 -38.71 -13.61
C PHE A 25 32.73 -38.48 -15.05
N PHE A 26 32.24 -37.26 -15.36
CA PHE A 26 32.18 -36.73 -16.73
C PHE A 26 32.57 -35.24 -16.77
N THR A 27 33.35 -34.93 -17.79
CA THR A 27 33.98 -33.65 -18.17
C THR A 27 32.99 -32.63 -18.75
N PRO A 28 33.38 -31.34 -18.87
CA PRO A 28 32.49 -30.27 -19.35
C PRO A 28 32.49 -30.19 -20.89
N PRO A 29 31.33 -29.97 -21.55
CA PRO A 29 31.31 -29.65 -22.97
C PRO A 29 31.22 -28.15 -23.25
N THR A 30 32.02 -27.79 -24.23
CA THR A 30 32.13 -26.60 -25.05
C THR A 30 30.84 -26.24 -25.80
N SER A 31 30.65 -24.94 -26.02
CA SER A 31 29.91 -24.20 -27.06
C SER A 31 28.98 -24.95 -28.04
N PRO A 32 27.75 -24.46 -28.30
CA PRO A 32 26.94 -24.93 -29.41
C PRO A 32 27.13 -24.12 -30.72
N PRO A 33 26.94 -24.75 -31.90
CA PRO A 33 27.17 -24.19 -33.23
C PRO A 33 25.90 -23.63 -33.91
N TYR A 34 26.13 -22.92 -35.02
CA TYR A 34 25.19 -22.54 -36.08
C TYR A 34 24.69 -23.78 -36.87
N TYR A 35 23.38 -23.86 -37.15
CA TYR A 35 22.71 -24.05 -38.48
C TYR A 35 21.26 -24.57 -38.33
N SER A 36 20.29 -23.71 -38.70
CA SER A 36 19.18 -23.88 -39.68
C SER A 36 18.26 -25.13 -39.74
N PRO A 37 17.08 -25.00 -40.40
CA PRO A 37 15.82 -25.53 -39.90
C PRO A 37 15.38 -26.84 -40.56
N PHE A 38 14.63 -27.66 -39.81
CA PHE A 38 13.77 -28.69 -40.38
C PHE A 38 12.32 -28.47 -39.95
N THR A 39 11.49 -28.34 -40.99
CA THR A 39 10.04 -28.41 -41.03
C THR A 39 9.49 -29.66 -40.34
N SER A 40 8.50 -29.49 -39.48
CA SER A 40 7.48 -30.52 -39.28
C SER A 40 6.12 -29.87 -39.09
N ALA A 41 5.21 -30.20 -40.00
CA ALA A 41 3.85 -29.76 -40.06
C ALA A 41 3.00 -30.60 -39.10
N HIS A 42 2.43 -29.98 -38.07
CA HIS A 42 1.23 -30.48 -37.41
C HIS A 42 0.16 -29.41 -37.51
N ALA A 43 -0.81 -29.69 -38.39
CA ALA A 43 -2.01 -28.90 -38.58
C ALA A 43 -2.84 -28.92 -37.27
N SER A 44 -2.91 -27.77 -36.60
CA SER A 44 -3.93 -27.48 -35.60
C SER A 44 -5.10 -26.77 -36.30
N PRO A 45 -6.35 -26.98 -35.87
CA PRO A 45 -7.51 -26.37 -36.50
C PRO A 45 -7.42 -24.84 -36.41
N VAL A 46 -7.66 -24.20 -37.55
CA VAL A 46 -7.74 -22.74 -37.70
C VAL A 46 -8.90 -22.24 -36.85
N TYR A 47 -8.61 -21.78 -35.64
CA TYR A 47 -9.46 -20.84 -34.94
C TYR A 47 -9.01 -19.45 -35.38
N SER A 48 -9.76 -18.85 -36.31
CA SER A 48 -9.56 -17.45 -36.69
C SER A 48 -9.75 -16.60 -35.43
N PRO A 49 -8.73 -15.90 -34.92
CA PRO A 49 -8.96 -14.88 -33.92
C PRO A 49 -9.86 -13.80 -34.54
N PRO A 50 -10.79 -13.19 -33.79
CA PRO A 50 -11.52 -12.03 -34.29
C PRO A 50 -10.47 -10.99 -34.71
N ALA A 51 -10.63 -10.48 -35.94
CA ALA A 51 -9.72 -9.54 -36.55
C ALA A 51 -9.32 -8.45 -35.56
N SER A 52 -8.03 -8.43 -35.19
CA SER A 52 -7.42 -7.31 -34.49
C SER A 52 -7.78 -6.05 -35.25
N THR A 53 -8.61 -5.23 -34.62
CA THR A 53 -9.04 -3.96 -35.17
C THR A 53 -7.78 -3.15 -35.42
N SER A 54 -7.55 -2.84 -36.69
CA SER A 54 -6.48 -2.01 -37.20
C SER A 54 -6.15 -0.88 -36.22
N MET A 55 -4.87 -0.77 -35.83
CA MET A 55 -4.30 0.39 -35.12
C MET A 55 -4.23 1.61 -36.06
N ALA A 56 -5.34 1.94 -36.71
CA ALA A 56 -5.48 3.25 -37.30
C ALA A 56 -5.49 4.26 -36.13
N PRO A 57 -4.68 5.33 -36.18
CA PRO A 57 -4.78 6.37 -35.17
C PRO A 57 -6.23 6.88 -35.17
N PRO A 58 -6.89 7.00 -34.00
CA PRO A 58 -8.14 7.71 -33.95
C PRO A 58 -7.92 9.12 -34.54
N PRO A 59 -8.90 9.68 -35.25
CA PRO A 59 -8.79 11.04 -35.75
C PRO A 59 -8.36 11.97 -34.60
N PRO A 60 -7.53 12.99 -34.86
CA PRO A 60 -7.10 13.93 -33.84
C PRO A 60 -8.33 14.44 -33.11
N ALA A 61 -8.41 14.17 -31.81
CA ALA A 61 -9.51 14.63 -30.98
C ALA A 61 -9.60 16.15 -31.14
N ALA A 62 -10.79 16.66 -31.43
CA ALA A 62 -11.00 18.10 -31.52
C ALA A 62 -10.48 18.76 -30.22
N PRO A 63 -9.72 19.87 -30.31
CA PRO A 63 -9.18 20.55 -29.14
C PRO A 63 -10.33 20.90 -28.18
N ILE A 64 -10.33 20.25 -27.02
CA ILE A 64 -11.36 20.45 -26.00
C ILE A 64 -11.07 21.78 -25.29
N PRO A 65 -12.08 22.62 -25.02
CA PRO A 65 -11.88 23.89 -24.33
C PRO A 65 -11.18 23.73 -22.98
N ARG A 66 -10.23 24.63 -22.75
CA ARG A 66 -9.28 24.69 -21.63
C ARG A 66 -9.99 24.51 -20.28
N PRO A 67 -9.60 23.53 -19.45
CA PRO A 67 -10.06 23.52 -18.07
C PRO A 67 -9.35 24.66 -17.34
N LEU A 68 -10.08 25.72 -16.98
CA LEU A 68 -9.61 26.66 -15.97
C LEU A 68 -9.41 25.87 -14.67
N LEU A 69 -8.17 25.49 -14.36
CA LEU A 69 -7.77 25.19 -13.00
C LEU A 69 -7.97 26.49 -12.22
N SER A 70 -9.12 26.62 -11.58
CA SER A 70 -9.30 27.66 -10.57
C SER A 70 -8.41 27.29 -9.39
N ASP A 71 -7.22 27.89 -9.34
CA ASP A 71 -6.16 27.69 -8.33
C ASP A 71 -6.47 28.33 -6.96
N ALA A 72 -7.66 28.90 -6.78
CA ALA A 72 -8.07 29.42 -5.49
C ALA A 72 -8.36 28.25 -4.52
N PRO A 73 -7.87 28.32 -3.27
CA PRO A 73 -8.25 27.35 -2.26
C PRO A 73 -9.77 27.41 -2.09
N THR A 74 -10.38 26.25 -1.97
CA THR A 74 -11.82 26.15 -1.65
C THR A 74 -12.12 26.56 -0.20
N GLY A 75 -11.07 26.78 0.60
CA GLY A 75 -11.15 27.02 2.04
C GLY A 75 -11.34 25.71 2.81
N VAL A 76 -10.88 25.69 4.06
CA VAL A 76 -11.13 24.55 4.96
C VAL A 76 -12.64 24.54 5.29
N PRO A 77 -13.37 23.45 5.00
CA PRO A 77 -14.80 23.40 5.26
C PRO A 77 -15.12 23.54 6.75
N ALA A 78 -16.16 24.32 7.07
CA ALA A 78 -16.66 24.38 8.43
C ALA A 78 -17.38 23.07 8.81
N VAL A 79 -17.01 22.48 9.94
CA VAL A 79 -17.65 21.29 10.50
C VAL A 79 -18.48 21.67 11.72
N ARG A 80 -19.74 21.24 11.78
CA ARG A 80 -20.63 21.39 12.93
C ARG A 80 -20.55 20.17 13.83
N ASP A 81 -20.83 20.35 15.12
CA ASP A 81 -20.78 19.25 16.08
C ASP A 81 -21.86 18.19 15.77
N ALA A 82 -23.08 18.60 15.43
CA ALA A 82 -24.20 17.73 15.11
C ALA A 82 -25.15 18.34 14.07
N GLY A 83 -26.14 17.57 13.63
CA GLY A 83 -27.19 17.97 12.68
C GLY A 83 -27.23 17.10 11.42
N ALA A 84 -28.05 17.50 10.45
CA ALA A 84 -28.10 16.84 9.16
C ALA A 84 -26.80 17.09 8.37
N PRO A 85 -26.27 16.08 7.65
CA PRO A 85 -25.20 16.28 6.66
C PRO A 85 -25.55 17.36 5.65
N ASN A 86 -24.54 18.06 5.13
CA ASN A 86 -24.75 19.01 4.04
C ASN A 86 -25.30 18.27 2.81
N PRO A 87 -26.31 18.82 2.12
CA PRO A 87 -26.91 18.16 0.95
C PRO A 87 -25.92 18.06 -0.23
N THR A 88 -24.92 18.93 -0.26
CA THR A 88 -23.80 18.91 -1.20
C THR A 88 -22.51 18.82 -0.41
N LEU A 89 -21.62 17.92 -0.83
CA LEU A 89 -20.31 17.76 -0.21
C LEU A 89 -19.47 19.02 -0.39
N ALA A 90 -18.67 19.35 0.62
CA ALA A 90 -17.79 20.52 0.59
C ALA A 90 -16.71 20.42 -0.50
N PHE A 91 -16.24 19.21 -0.79
CA PHE A 91 -15.26 18.92 -1.84
C PHE A 91 -15.48 17.52 -2.43
N CYS A 92 -14.84 17.26 -3.58
CA CYS A 92 -14.82 15.94 -4.18
C CYS A 92 -13.90 15.01 -3.40
N THR A 93 -14.46 13.90 -2.90
CA THR A 93 -13.71 12.81 -2.27
C THR A 93 -14.12 11.49 -2.91
N SER A 94 -13.16 10.57 -3.02
CA SER A 94 -13.36 9.23 -3.60
C SER A 94 -14.03 8.25 -2.65
N THR A 95 -14.22 8.60 -1.37
CA THR A 95 -14.59 7.67 -0.30
C THR A 95 -15.54 8.33 0.70
N VAL A 96 -16.80 8.50 0.33
CA VAL A 96 -17.87 8.93 1.25
C VAL A 96 -18.98 7.90 1.24
N SER A 97 -19.42 7.51 2.43
CA SER A 97 -20.35 6.39 2.62
C SER A 97 -21.80 6.86 2.82
N THR A 98 -22.01 8.12 3.18
CA THR A 98 -23.31 8.66 3.63
C THR A 98 -23.99 9.64 2.68
N THR A 99 -23.52 9.78 1.43
CA THR A 99 -24.11 10.74 0.48
C THR A 99 -24.72 10.10 -0.75
N SER A 100 -25.76 10.76 -1.28
CA SER A 100 -26.29 10.45 -2.61
C SER A 100 -25.20 10.60 -3.69
N TRP A 101 -25.23 9.73 -4.68
CA TRP A 101 -24.39 9.80 -5.87
C TRP A 101 -25.24 10.11 -7.10
N TYR A 102 -24.63 10.64 -8.14
CA TYR A 102 -25.28 10.91 -9.42
C TYR A 102 -24.68 10.02 -10.50
N GLN A 103 -25.48 9.12 -11.07
CA GLN A 103 -25.06 8.22 -12.14
C GLN A 103 -25.50 8.75 -13.49
N LEU A 104 -24.60 8.76 -14.48
CA LEU A 104 -25.00 9.00 -15.87
C LEU A 104 -25.79 7.79 -16.38
N SER A 105 -27.05 8.02 -16.76
CA SER A 105 -27.99 6.97 -17.19
C SER A 105 -27.36 6.01 -18.21
N GLY A 106 -27.46 4.70 -17.94
CA GLY A 106 -26.94 3.66 -18.82
C GLY A 106 -25.42 3.44 -18.78
N THR A 107 -24.70 4.06 -17.84
CA THR A 107 -23.23 3.91 -17.71
C THR A 107 -22.81 3.72 -16.25
N PRO A 108 -21.63 3.12 -15.97
CA PRO A 108 -21.10 3.03 -14.61
C PRO A 108 -20.50 4.35 -14.08
N LEU A 109 -20.62 5.48 -14.80
CA LEU A 109 -20.04 6.75 -14.37
C LEU A 109 -20.81 7.35 -13.19
N LEU A 110 -20.12 7.51 -12.06
CA LEU A 110 -20.65 8.11 -10.83
C LEU A 110 -20.00 9.46 -10.53
N LEU A 111 -20.80 10.45 -10.17
CA LEU A 111 -20.36 11.75 -9.65
C LEU A 111 -20.80 11.90 -8.19
N CYS A 112 -19.92 12.46 -7.36
CA CYS A 112 -20.30 12.88 -6.02
C CYS A 112 -21.20 14.14 -6.09
N THR A 113 -21.94 14.44 -5.02
CA THR A 113 -22.82 15.62 -4.99
C THR A 113 -22.08 16.92 -5.26
N HIS A 114 -20.83 17.07 -4.79
CA HIS A 114 -20.00 18.25 -5.06
C HIS A 114 -19.74 18.44 -6.56
N CYS A 115 -19.24 17.40 -7.24
CA CYS A 115 -18.94 17.47 -8.67
C CYS A 115 -20.20 17.67 -9.51
N HIS A 116 -21.30 17.01 -9.14
CA HIS A 116 -22.58 17.23 -9.81
C HIS A 116 -23.06 18.69 -9.64
N ALA A 117 -23.09 19.21 -8.42
CA ALA A 117 -23.54 20.57 -8.13
C ALA A 117 -22.67 21.65 -8.79
N THR A 118 -21.35 21.45 -8.84
CA THR A 118 -20.42 22.45 -9.38
C THR A 118 -20.25 22.38 -10.89
N ARG A 119 -20.48 21.22 -11.52
CA ARG A 119 -20.13 21.01 -12.95
C ARG A 119 -21.28 20.54 -13.83
N VAL A 120 -22.38 20.04 -13.26
CA VAL A 120 -23.46 19.40 -14.02
C VAL A 120 -24.82 20.04 -13.79
N SER A 121 -25.19 20.36 -12.55
CA SER A 121 -26.55 20.77 -12.18
C SER A 121 -27.06 22.03 -12.91
N GLY A 122 -26.15 22.93 -13.29
CA GLY A 122 -26.46 24.14 -14.07
C GLY A 122 -26.44 23.98 -15.60
N SER A 123 -26.32 22.74 -16.11
CA SER A 123 -26.17 22.46 -17.55
C SER A 123 -27.29 21.56 -18.09
N SER A 124 -27.37 21.45 -19.42
CA SER A 124 -28.29 20.52 -20.10
C SER A 124 -28.05 19.04 -19.74
N LEU A 125 -26.87 18.70 -19.20
CA LEU A 125 -26.55 17.34 -18.76
C LEU A 125 -27.27 16.92 -17.48
N ALA A 126 -27.79 17.86 -16.67
CA ALA A 126 -28.38 17.53 -15.38
C ALA A 126 -29.47 16.46 -15.48
N ALA A 127 -30.31 16.53 -16.52
CA ALA A 127 -31.39 15.55 -16.76
C ALA A 127 -30.89 14.15 -17.15
N SER A 128 -29.62 14.02 -17.55
CA SER A 128 -29.02 12.71 -17.91
C SER A 128 -28.50 11.95 -16.69
N PHE A 129 -28.41 12.62 -15.53
CA PHE A 129 -27.93 12.02 -14.29
C PHE A 129 -29.07 11.66 -13.35
N VAL A 130 -29.02 10.44 -12.80
CA VAL A 130 -29.99 9.94 -11.82
C VAL A 130 -29.34 9.90 -10.45
N GLN A 131 -30.03 10.43 -9.45
CA GLN A 131 -29.58 10.37 -8.07
C GLN A 131 -29.82 8.97 -7.49
N LEU A 132 -28.81 8.40 -6.84
CA LEU A 132 -28.84 7.06 -6.26
C LEU A 132 -28.26 7.09 -4.84
N GLN A 133 -28.75 6.18 -4.00
CA GLN A 133 -28.13 5.86 -2.72
C GLN A 133 -27.24 4.64 -2.91
N THR A 134 -25.93 4.86 -3.02
CA THR A 134 -24.95 3.78 -3.22
C THR A 134 -23.61 4.16 -2.61
N LYS A 135 -22.67 3.22 -2.53
CA LYS A 135 -21.26 3.50 -2.28
C LYS A 135 -20.52 3.48 -3.61
N GLY A 136 -19.60 4.42 -3.81
CA GLY A 136 -18.85 4.51 -5.06
C GLY A 136 -17.64 5.43 -4.94
N SER A 137 -16.96 5.62 -6.06
CA SER A 137 -15.91 6.62 -6.18
C SER A 137 -16.29 7.63 -7.26
N CYS A 138 -15.95 8.89 -7.03
CA CYS A 138 -16.25 9.92 -8.01
C CYS A 138 -15.36 9.73 -9.24
N ALA A 139 -15.97 9.61 -10.42
CA ALA A 139 -15.24 9.49 -11.67
C ALA A 139 -14.55 10.80 -12.10
N PHE A 140 -14.87 11.95 -11.48
CA PHE A 140 -14.33 13.28 -11.78
C PHE A 140 -12.85 13.47 -11.36
N THR A 141 -12.03 12.44 -11.55
CA THR A 141 -10.63 12.39 -11.11
C THR A 141 -9.66 12.64 -12.25
N THR A 142 -10.05 12.40 -13.50
CA THR A 142 -9.12 12.48 -14.65
C THR A 142 -9.23 13.80 -15.41
N PRO A 143 -8.12 14.40 -15.88
CA PRO A 143 -8.14 15.63 -16.67
C PRO A 143 -9.08 15.56 -17.87
N ARG A 144 -9.07 14.44 -18.60
CA ARG A 144 -9.93 14.30 -19.78
C ARG A 144 -11.40 14.25 -19.43
N LEU A 145 -11.81 13.54 -18.38
CA LEU A 145 -13.22 13.52 -18.02
C LEU A 145 -13.72 14.92 -17.63
N LYS A 146 -12.89 15.72 -16.94
CA LYS A 146 -13.21 17.12 -16.64
C LYS A 146 -13.45 17.94 -17.92
N ALA A 147 -12.56 17.78 -18.91
CA ALA A 147 -12.66 18.46 -20.20
C ALA A 147 -13.91 17.99 -20.99
N LEU A 148 -14.17 16.68 -21.02
CA LEU A 148 -15.33 16.09 -21.71
C LEU A 148 -16.65 16.49 -21.04
N LEU A 149 -16.71 16.58 -19.71
CA LEU A 149 -17.91 17.06 -19.02
C LEU A 149 -18.22 18.52 -19.37
N ALA A 150 -17.20 19.37 -19.43
CA ALA A 150 -17.36 20.74 -19.88
C ALA A 150 -17.82 20.82 -21.35
N ALA A 151 -17.33 19.92 -22.21
CA ALA A 151 -17.75 19.84 -23.62
C ALA A 151 -19.18 19.34 -23.77
N ALA A 152 -19.52 18.24 -23.11
CA ALA A 152 -20.84 17.61 -23.14
C ALA A 152 -21.91 18.55 -22.56
N ALA A 153 -21.56 19.39 -21.57
CA ALA A 153 -22.45 20.44 -21.05
C ALA A 153 -22.88 21.47 -22.11
N ARG A 154 -22.12 21.61 -23.20
CA ARG A 154 -22.43 22.51 -24.33
C ARG A 154 -23.05 21.79 -25.53
N SER A 155 -22.99 20.46 -25.58
CA SER A 155 -23.40 19.67 -26.74
C SER A 155 -24.32 18.52 -26.35
N SER A 156 -23.79 17.30 -26.25
CA SER A 156 -24.53 16.06 -26.04
C SER A 156 -23.85 15.17 -25.00
N PRO A 157 -24.61 14.43 -24.17
CA PRO A 157 -24.07 13.41 -23.27
C PRO A 157 -23.35 12.26 -23.99
N SER A 158 -23.60 12.03 -25.28
CA SER A 158 -23.08 10.88 -26.03
C SER A 158 -21.54 10.75 -25.99
N VAL A 159 -20.84 11.89 -25.96
CA VAL A 159 -19.36 11.94 -25.85
C VAL A 159 -18.89 11.33 -24.53
N LEU A 160 -19.65 11.50 -23.44
CA LEU A 160 -19.35 10.89 -22.15
C LEU A 160 -19.61 9.39 -22.18
N THR A 161 -20.73 8.96 -22.77
CA THR A 161 -21.07 7.54 -22.89
C THR A 161 -20.01 6.78 -23.69
N GLU A 162 -19.54 7.33 -24.81
CA GLU A 162 -18.47 6.73 -25.62
C GLU A 162 -17.15 6.64 -24.84
N PHE A 163 -16.77 7.72 -24.15
CA PHE A 163 -15.57 7.72 -23.30
C PHE A 163 -15.66 6.66 -22.20
N VAL A 164 -16.79 6.57 -21.50
CA VAL A 164 -16.99 5.60 -20.41
C VAL A 164 -16.95 4.17 -20.94
N ALA A 165 -17.62 3.88 -22.05
CA ALA A 165 -17.61 2.56 -22.67
C ALA A 165 -16.18 2.14 -23.06
N ARG A 166 -15.43 3.04 -23.71
CA ARG A 166 -14.03 2.77 -24.08
C ARG A 166 -13.14 2.62 -22.85
N ARG A 167 -13.29 3.49 -21.86
CA ARG A 167 -12.45 3.46 -20.66
C ARG A 167 -12.72 2.24 -19.80
N HIS A 168 -13.95 1.74 -19.75
CA HIS A 168 -14.33 0.53 -19.04
C HIS A 168 -13.67 -0.73 -19.65
N ALA A 169 -13.43 -0.73 -20.96
CA ALA A 169 -12.72 -1.80 -21.65
C ALA A 169 -11.19 -1.80 -21.40
N ILE A 170 -10.65 -0.75 -20.77
CA ILE A 170 -9.22 -0.58 -20.51
C ILE A 170 -8.95 -0.78 -19.02
N GLY A 171 -7.93 -1.56 -18.66
CA GLY A 171 -7.51 -1.74 -17.28
C GLY A 171 -7.11 -0.43 -16.56
N LYS A 172 -6.93 -0.49 -15.24
CA LYS A 172 -6.27 0.60 -14.50
C LYS A 172 -4.78 0.61 -14.85
N CYS A 173 -4.12 1.76 -14.69
CA CYS A 173 -2.67 1.83 -14.87
C CYS A 173 -1.96 1.04 -13.75
N THR A 174 -1.15 0.05 -14.11
CA THR A 174 -0.36 -0.79 -13.17
C THR A 174 1.07 -0.27 -12.96
N ALA A 175 1.43 0.90 -13.51
CA ALA A 175 2.77 1.48 -13.60
C ALA A 175 3.81 0.65 -14.38
N ALA A 176 3.79 -0.68 -14.28
CA ALA A 176 4.48 -1.63 -15.14
C ALA A 176 3.49 -2.13 -16.20
N SER A 177 3.61 -1.63 -17.43
CA SER A 177 2.79 -2.11 -18.56
C SER A 177 3.68 -2.89 -19.53
N THR A 178 3.33 -4.15 -19.77
CA THR A 178 3.94 -4.98 -20.82
C THR A 178 3.13 -4.92 -22.12
N GLU A 179 2.04 -4.15 -22.13
CA GLU A 179 1.08 -4.08 -23.23
C GLU A 179 1.38 -2.91 -24.18
N SER A 180 0.58 -2.83 -25.24
CA SER A 180 0.58 -1.69 -26.16
C SER A 180 0.25 -0.39 -25.44
N GLY A 181 0.90 0.69 -25.84
CA GLY A 181 0.60 2.04 -25.36
C GLY A 181 1.18 3.09 -26.28
N TYR A 182 1.65 4.19 -25.72
CA TYR A 182 2.10 5.35 -26.47
C TYR A 182 3.43 5.87 -25.93
N HIS A 183 4.29 6.36 -26.80
CA HIS A 183 5.58 6.94 -26.41
C HIS A 183 5.82 8.25 -27.16
N VAL A 184 6.72 9.06 -26.62
CA VAL A 184 7.23 10.25 -27.30
C VAL A 184 8.50 9.88 -28.05
N PRO A 185 8.52 9.90 -29.40
CA PRO A 185 9.69 9.48 -30.18
C PRO A 185 10.96 10.28 -29.86
N SER A 186 10.83 11.56 -29.53
CA SER A 186 11.94 12.44 -29.17
C SER A 186 12.43 12.28 -27.73
N ALA A 187 11.76 11.50 -26.88
CA ALA A 187 12.09 11.35 -25.46
C ALA A 187 11.97 9.88 -25.01
N PRO A 188 13.04 9.07 -25.23
CA PRO A 188 13.07 7.69 -24.78
C PRO A 188 12.80 7.56 -23.27
N GLY A 189 11.90 6.66 -22.89
CA GLY A 189 11.47 6.45 -21.49
C GLY A 189 10.22 7.24 -21.08
N LEU A 190 9.80 8.23 -21.88
CA LEU A 190 8.52 8.91 -21.70
C LEU A 190 7.41 8.16 -22.45
N ALA A 191 6.78 7.22 -21.74
CA ALA A 191 5.70 6.41 -22.25
C ALA A 191 4.43 6.49 -21.38
N ALA A 192 3.28 6.37 -22.02
CA ALA A 192 1.97 6.26 -21.39
C ALA A 192 1.36 4.89 -21.73
N CYS A 193 0.85 4.18 -20.73
CA CYS A 193 -0.05 3.06 -21.00
C CYS A 193 -1.38 3.57 -21.60
N GLU A 194 -2.16 2.68 -22.20
CA GLU A 194 -3.47 3.02 -22.79
C GLU A 194 -4.36 3.82 -21.81
N ALA A 195 -4.41 3.41 -20.54
CA ALA A 195 -5.18 4.11 -19.50
C ALA A 195 -4.75 5.58 -19.32
N CYS A 196 -3.46 5.82 -19.08
CA CYS A 196 -2.95 7.18 -18.90
C CYS A 196 -3.03 8.01 -20.18
N TYR A 197 -2.91 7.36 -21.35
CA TYR A 197 -3.12 8.03 -22.62
C TYR A 197 -4.57 8.52 -22.77
N GLN A 198 -5.53 7.66 -22.47
CA GLN A 198 -6.95 8.02 -22.48
C GLN A 198 -7.30 9.06 -21.41
N ASP A 199 -6.76 8.97 -20.19
CA ASP A 199 -7.19 9.77 -19.05
C ASP A 199 -6.49 11.14 -18.96
N VAL A 200 -5.23 11.23 -19.40
CA VAL A 200 -4.36 12.41 -19.24
C VAL A 200 -3.88 12.95 -20.57
N VAL A 201 -3.25 12.13 -21.41
CA VAL A 201 -2.57 12.63 -22.63
C VAL A 201 -3.56 13.24 -23.60
N LEU A 202 -4.67 12.55 -23.89
CA LEU A 202 -5.74 13.05 -24.77
C LEU A 202 -6.51 14.25 -24.22
N ALA A 203 -6.23 14.70 -22.98
CA ALA A 203 -6.77 15.95 -22.44
C ALA A 203 -5.93 17.18 -22.84
N SER A 204 -4.78 16.99 -23.48
CA SER A 204 -3.79 18.04 -23.75
C SER A 204 -3.52 18.20 -25.25
N PRO A 205 -3.18 19.41 -25.71
CA PRO A 205 -2.68 19.63 -27.08
C PRO A 205 -1.40 18.85 -27.38
N PHE A 206 -0.64 18.44 -26.36
CA PHE A 206 0.57 17.64 -26.53
C PHE A 206 0.32 16.20 -26.99
N ALA A 207 -0.93 15.75 -27.07
CA ALA A 207 -1.27 14.40 -27.53
C ALA A 207 -0.71 14.07 -28.92
N SER A 208 -0.57 15.06 -29.81
CA SER A 208 -0.02 14.89 -31.15
C SER A 208 1.45 14.47 -31.17
N ASN A 209 2.19 14.66 -30.07
CA ASN A 209 3.58 14.25 -29.94
C ASN A 209 3.77 12.78 -29.57
N PHE A 210 2.67 12.05 -29.34
CA PHE A 210 2.70 10.64 -28.96
C PHE A 210 2.45 9.73 -30.16
N ALA A 211 3.27 8.69 -30.28
CA ALA A 211 3.11 7.64 -31.27
C ALA A 211 2.79 6.30 -30.60
N PRO A 212 1.92 5.46 -31.21
CA PRO A 212 1.62 4.14 -30.68
C PRO A 212 2.90 3.28 -30.63
N THR A 213 3.00 2.44 -29.61
CA THR A 213 4.08 1.47 -29.44
C THR A 213 3.51 0.14 -28.94
N PRO A 214 3.98 -1.02 -29.46
CA PRO A 214 3.53 -2.33 -28.98
C PRO A 214 4.06 -2.66 -27.58
N LYS A 215 5.04 -1.90 -27.06
CA LYS A 215 5.62 -2.10 -25.73
C LYS A 215 5.90 -0.75 -25.08
N ALA A 216 4.93 -0.23 -24.32
CA ALA A 216 5.09 1.04 -23.62
C ALA A 216 6.10 0.95 -22.46
N GLY A 217 6.36 -0.25 -21.92
CA GLY A 217 7.22 -0.42 -20.76
C GLY A 217 6.62 0.22 -19.52
N SER A 218 7.46 0.77 -18.64
CA SER A 218 6.96 1.44 -17.43
C SER A 218 6.27 2.76 -17.78
N CYS A 219 5.01 2.91 -17.36
CA CYS A 219 4.24 4.13 -17.58
C CYS A 219 4.87 5.29 -16.79
N ALA A 220 5.30 6.34 -17.50
CA ALA A 220 5.84 7.57 -16.93
C ALA A 220 4.72 8.41 -16.30
N PHE A 221 3.53 8.42 -16.91
CA PHE A 221 2.34 9.09 -16.38
C PHE A 221 1.77 8.43 -15.12
N ALA A 222 2.34 7.33 -14.63
CA ALA A 222 2.06 6.87 -13.27
C ALA A 222 2.67 7.79 -12.19
N LEU A 223 3.60 8.68 -12.56
CA LEU A 223 4.24 9.64 -11.66
C LEU A 223 3.44 10.96 -11.61
N PRO A 224 2.98 11.40 -10.42
CA PRO A 224 2.21 12.64 -10.28
C PRO A 224 2.93 13.90 -10.79
N ALA A 225 4.26 13.98 -10.63
CA ALA A 225 5.06 15.08 -11.17
C ALA A 225 4.88 15.25 -12.67
N ILE A 226 4.93 14.14 -13.42
CA ILE A 226 4.84 14.14 -14.88
C ILE A 226 3.43 14.54 -15.30
N GLN A 227 2.39 14.01 -14.64
CA GLN A 227 1.01 14.42 -14.93
C GLN A 227 0.77 15.91 -14.69
N ARG A 228 1.21 16.45 -13.55
CA ARG A 228 1.03 17.88 -13.24
C ARG A 228 1.82 18.77 -14.18
N ALA A 229 3.10 18.48 -14.41
CA ALA A 229 3.93 19.22 -15.35
C ALA A 229 3.30 19.21 -16.76
N PHE A 230 2.83 18.04 -17.23
CA PHE A 230 2.19 17.90 -18.53
C PHE A 230 0.94 18.77 -18.68
N ILE A 231 0.07 18.80 -17.67
CA ILE A 231 -1.15 19.60 -17.70
C ILE A 231 -0.79 21.09 -17.64
N THR A 232 -0.02 21.52 -16.64
CA THR A 232 0.32 22.93 -16.41
C THR A 232 1.09 23.53 -17.59
N LEU A 233 2.12 22.84 -18.09
CA LEU A 233 2.96 23.38 -19.15
C LEU A 233 2.26 23.33 -20.52
N SER A 234 1.25 22.47 -20.70
CA SER A 234 0.46 22.47 -21.94
C SER A 234 -0.37 23.73 -22.18
N GLU A 235 -0.48 24.59 -21.16
CA GLU A 235 -1.15 25.89 -21.25
C GLU A 235 -0.20 27.03 -21.67
N THR A 236 1.11 26.75 -21.76
CA THR A 236 2.15 27.75 -22.08
C THR A 236 2.65 27.59 -23.53
N VAL A 237 3.15 28.68 -24.12
CA VAL A 237 3.54 28.74 -25.54
C VAL A 237 4.72 27.81 -25.85
N ASP A 238 5.72 27.76 -24.97
CA ASP A 238 6.95 26.94 -25.13
C ASP A 238 6.99 25.71 -24.20
N GLY A 239 5.84 25.35 -23.60
CA GLY A 239 5.79 24.40 -22.50
C GLY A 239 6.15 22.96 -22.85
N TRP A 240 6.18 22.60 -24.13
CA TRP A 240 6.54 21.23 -24.54
C TRP A 240 8.00 20.92 -24.18
N THR A 241 8.92 21.84 -24.48
CA THR A 241 10.35 21.67 -24.18
C THR A 241 10.59 21.63 -22.67
N GLU A 242 9.98 22.57 -21.93
CA GLU A 242 10.08 22.60 -20.46
C GLU A 242 9.50 21.32 -19.83
N PHE A 243 8.41 20.80 -20.38
CA PHE A 243 7.83 19.53 -19.95
C PHE A 243 8.79 18.36 -20.19
N LEU A 244 9.43 18.28 -21.37
CA LEU A 244 10.40 17.22 -21.66
C LEU A 244 11.60 17.27 -20.71
N ASP A 245 12.12 18.46 -20.39
CA ASP A 245 13.21 18.63 -19.43
C ASP A 245 12.80 18.18 -18.03
N SER A 246 11.63 18.63 -17.56
CA SER A 246 11.08 18.27 -16.26
C SER A 246 10.80 16.77 -16.15
N ALA A 247 10.20 16.16 -17.18
CA ALA A 247 9.89 14.74 -17.21
C ALA A 247 11.17 13.89 -17.25
N SER A 248 12.14 14.26 -18.10
CA SER A 248 13.43 13.58 -18.20
C SER A 248 14.17 13.62 -16.87
N ARG A 249 14.20 14.79 -16.21
CA ARG A 249 14.81 14.92 -14.88
C ARG A 249 14.13 14.02 -13.86
N ARG A 250 12.80 13.97 -13.83
CA ARG A 250 12.06 13.12 -12.89
C ARG A 250 12.30 11.63 -13.12
N LEU A 251 12.39 11.19 -14.37
CA LEU A 251 12.62 9.77 -14.71
C LEU A 251 14.01 9.27 -14.30
N LEU A 252 14.99 10.17 -14.13
CA LEU A 252 16.32 9.83 -13.60
C LEU A 252 16.35 9.67 -12.07
N LEU A 253 15.32 10.14 -11.37
CA LEU A 253 15.23 10.06 -9.90
C LEU A 253 14.54 8.75 -9.47
N PRO A 254 14.84 8.22 -8.28
CA PRO A 254 14.11 7.09 -7.70
C PRO A 254 12.59 7.30 -7.75
N ARG A 255 11.83 6.25 -8.06
CA ARG A 255 10.36 6.33 -8.17
C ARG A 255 9.70 6.64 -6.82
N ALA A 256 10.25 6.12 -5.72
CA ALA A 256 9.77 6.37 -4.37
C ALA A 256 10.90 6.93 -3.51
N CYS A 257 10.57 7.93 -2.69
CA CYS A 257 11.44 8.36 -1.60
C CYS A 257 11.26 7.39 -0.42
N THR A 258 12.35 6.80 0.05
CA THR A 258 12.34 5.87 1.18
C THR A 258 12.51 6.56 2.54
N GLY A 259 12.71 7.88 2.56
CA GLY A 259 13.10 8.63 3.77
C GLY A 259 14.50 8.26 4.30
N ALA A 260 15.23 7.38 3.60
CA ALA A 260 16.54 6.94 4.04
C ALA A 260 17.54 8.09 4.03
N SER A 261 18.45 8.06 5.02
CA SER A 261 19.59 8.97 5.09
C SER A 261 20.54 8.68 3.91
N VAL A 262 20.67 9.63 2.98
CA VAL A 262 21.55 9.54 1.80
C VAL A 262 22.59 10.66 1.80
N PRO A 263 23.74 10.49 1.13
CA PRO A 263 24.70 11.57 1.00
C PRO A 263 24.08 12.81 0.34
N SER A 264 24.39 13.99 0.88
CA SER A 264 23.86 15.28 0.42
C SER A 264 24.30 15.65 -1.00
N HIS A 265 25.39 15.05 -1.50
CA HIS A 265 25.94 15.28 -2.83
C HIS A 265 25.20 14.47 -3.91
N GLY A 266 25.01 15.06 -5.09
CA GLY A 266 24.40 14.40 -6.25
C GLY A 266 22.86 14.49 -6.32
N THR A 267 22.19 14.93 -5.25
CA THR A 267 20.74 15.19 -5.22
C THR A 267 20.49 16.66 -4.90
N LYS A 268 19.56 17.32 -5.61
CA LYS A 268 19.11 18.66 -5.21
C LYS A 268 18.19 18.55 -4.01
N TRP A 269 18.31 19.48 -3.07
CA TRP A 269 17.47 19.55 -1.90
C TRP A 269 16.74 20.89 -1.88
N TYR A 270 15.58 20.90 -1.25
CA TYR A 270 14.71 22.07 -1.17
C TYR A 270 14.28 22.29 0.29
N THR A 271 14.02 23.54 0.63
CA THR A 271 13.39 23.95 1.88
C THR A 271 12.37 25.06 1.57
N THR A 272 11.70 25.58 2.58
CA THR A 272 10.75 26.70 2.46
C THR A 272 11.49 28.05 2.52
N LYS A 273 10.96 29.09 1.86
CA LYS A 273 11.50 30.46 1.94
C LYS A 273 11.63 30.94 3.38
N GLN A 274 10.56 30.75 4.16
CA GLN A 274 10.60 30.84 5.61
C GLN A 274 11.06 29.47 6.13
N ALA A 275 12.35 29.33 6.39
CA ALA A 275 12.96 28.05 6.75
C ALA A 275 12.30 27.45 8.00
N ILE A 276 12.00 26.16 7.94
CA ILE A 276 11.62 25.34 9.09
C ILE A 276 12.86 24.60 9.54
N HIS A 277 13.19 24.67 10.84
CA HIS A 277 14.39 24.08 11.37
C HIS A 277 14.43 22.57 11.11
N GLY A 278 15.47 22.12 10.40
CA GLY A 278 15.68 20.71 10.10
C GLY A 278 14.86 20.15 8.94
N LEU A 279 13.96 20.93 8.33
CA LEU A 279 13.12 20.46 7.23
C LEU A 279 13.83 20.57 5.86
N VAL A 280 14.12 19.42 5.25
CA VAL A 280 14.64 19.31 3.89
C VAL A 280 13.85 18.32 3.04
N LEU A 281 13.67 18.66 1.76
CA LEU A 281 12.96 17.87 0.78
C LEU A 281 13.93 17.41 -0.31
N CYS A 282 13.92 16.12 -0.63
CA CYS A 282 14.68 15.65 -1.78
C CYS A 282 14.02 16.12 -3.09
N GLU A 283 14.81 16.19 -4.16
CA GLU A 283 14.33 16.59 -5.49
C GLU A 283 13.13 15.78 -5.99
N GLY A 284 13.07 14.49 -5.67
CA GLY A 284 11.95 13.62 -6.03
C GLY A 284 10.65 14.02 -5.35
N CYS A 285 10.67 14.23 -4.03
CA CYS A 285 9.49 14.68 -3.28
C CYS A 285 9.06 16.10 -3.69
N HIS A 286 10.01 17.00 -3.93
CA HIS A 286 9.71 18.32 -4.46
C HIS A 286 8.99 18.19 -5.83
N ALA A 287 9.53 17.42 -6.77
CA ALA A 287 8.89 17.21 -8.07
C ALA A 287 7.49 16.57 -7.95
N ASP A 288 7.35 15.52 -7.13
CA ASP A 288 6.13 14.72 -7.02
C ASP A 288 5.02 15.37 -6.21
N HIS A 289 5.32 16.32 -5.33
CA HIS A 289 4.31 16.92 -4.45
C HIS A 289 4.24 18.44 -4.48
N VAL A 290 5.33 19.13 -4.79
CA VAL A 290 5.44 20.61 -4.63
C VAL A 290 5.48 21.32 -5.97
N ALA A 291 6.30 20.84 -6.91
CA ALA A 291 6.44 21.45 -8.22
C ALA A 291 5.10 21.48 -8.97
N TYR A 292 4.88 22.59 -9.67
CA TYR A 292 3.64 22.88 -10.40
C TYR A 292 2.38 22.85 -9.52
N THR A 293 2.53 23.10 -8.22
CA THR A 293 1.41 23.46 -7.34
C THR A 293 1.39 24.96 -7.11
N ARG A 294 0.26 25.49 -6.66
CA ARG A 294 0.11 26.92 -6.32
C ARG A 294 1.09 27.44 -5.26
N TYR A 295 1.64 26.56 -4.45
CA TYR A 295 2.63 26.89 -3.42
C TYR A 295 4.06 26.50 -3.79
N GLY A 296 4.30 26.05 -5.04
CA GLY A 296 5.64 25.66 -5.49
C GLY A 296 6.66 26.78 -5.34
N ALA A 297 6.24 28.04 -5.51
CA ALA A 297 7.09 29.21 -5.34
C ALA A 297 7.51 29.47 -3.88
N GLU A 298 6.89 28.82 -2.88
CA GLU A 298 7.31 28.93 -1.47
C GLU A 298 8.52 28.07 -1.13
N PHE A 299 8.93 27.20 -2.06
CA PHE A 299 10.09 26.33 -1.89
C PHE A 299 11.28 26.86 -2.67
N VAL A 300 12.45 26.78 -2.05
CA VAL A 300 13.72 27.25 -2.60
C VAL A 300 14.78 26.16 -2.47
N PRO A 301 15.78 26.12 -3.37
CA PRO A 301 16.90 25.21 -3.23
C PRO A 301 17.60 25.40 -1.89
N TYR A 302 17.86 24.29 -1.19
CA TYR A 302 18.60 24.29 0.06
C TYR A 302 20.11 24.12 -0.23
N PRO A 303 20.98 25.02 0.28
CA PRO A 303 22.41 24.96 0.01
C PRO A 303 23.02 23.75 0.72
N SER A 304 23.37 22.70 -0.02
CA SER A 304 24.01 21.52 0.54
C SER A 304 25.52 21.65 0.64
N ALA A 305 26.04 21.47 1.85
CA ALA A 305 27.47 21.29 2.09
C ALA A 305 27.85 19.84 1.77
N ALA A 306 28.99 19.66 1.10
CA ALA A 306 29.54 18.34 0.81
C ALA A 306 29.88 17.58 2.10
N GLY A 307 29.60 16.28 2.13
CA GLY A 307 30.00 15.38 3.23
C GLY A 307 28.97 15.17 4.35
N GLN A 308 27.76 15.72 4.22
CA GLN A 308 26.65 15.43 5.15
C GLN A 308 25.73 14.34 4.59
N ASN A 309 25.04 13.61 5.46
CA ASN A 309 23.95 12.72 5.07
C ASN A 309 22.63 13.32 5.52
N TRP A 310 21.63 13.31 4.64
CA TRP A 310 20.31 13.88 4.90
C TRP A 310 19.21 12.88 4.59
N SER A 311 18.13 12.93 5.36
CA SER A 311 16.86 12.25 5.10
C SER A 311 15.85 13.27 4.58
N CYS A 312 14.98 12.86 3.65
CA CYS A 312 13.87 13.71 3.22
C CYS A 312 12.79 13.72 4.32
N ASP A 313 12.37 14.89 4.80
CA ASP A 313 11.34 15.04 5.84
C ASP A 313 9.91 15.09 5.27
N PHE A 314 9.78 15.01 3.95
CA PHE A 314 8.51 15.11 3.24
C PHE A 314 7.80 13.75 3.10
N HIS A 315 7.61 13.06 4.22
CA HIS A 315 6.89 11.80 4.31
C HIS A 315 5.92 11.80 5.50
N GLY A 316 5.15 10.73 5.67
CA GLY A 316 4.20 10.57 6.79
C GLY A 316 3.29 11.78 6.98
N ALA A 317 3.24 12.28 8.23
CA ALA A 317 2.40 13.40 8.66
C ALA A 317 2.67 14.70 7.86
N THR A 318 3.93 15.05 7.57
CA THR A 318 4.28 16.27 6.82
C THR A 318 3.63 16.27 5.43
N ARG A 319 3.68 15.11 4.75
CA ARG A 319 3.08 14.92 3.42
C ARG A 319 1.56 14.85 3.49
N ALA A 320 1.00 14.24 4.54
CA ALA A 320 -0.44 14.19 4.76
C ALA A 320 -1.02 15.61 4.94
N ALA A 321 -0.39 16.43 5.81
CA ALA A 321 -0.76 17.83 6.00
C ALA A 321 -0.64 18.64 4.70
N TRP A 322 0.43 18.42 3.92
CA TRP A 322 0.61 19.10 2.62
C TRP A 322 -0.51 18.79 1.63
N THR A 323 -0.89 17.51 1.53
CA THR A 323 -1.90 17.05 0.57
C THR A 323 -3.24 17.75 0.80
N PHE A 324 -3.60 17.98 2.07
CA PHE A 324 -4.80 18.74 2.40
C PHE A 324 -4.63 20.24 2.17
N ALA A 325 -3.54 20.83 2.66
CA ALA A 325 -3.32 22.27 2.56
C ALA A 325 -3.24 22.77 1.12
N VAL A 326 -2.59 22.03 0.22
CA VAL A 326 -2.50 22.43 -1.20
C VAL A 326 -3.87 22.44 -1.90
N GLN A 327 -4.82 21.63 -1.43
CA GLN A 327 -6.16 21.51 -2.02
C GLN A 327 -7.20 22.43 -1.36
N HIS A 328 -7.14 22.60 -0.04
CA HIS A 328 -8.21 23.23 0.75
C HIS A 328 -7.73 24.33 1.70
N GLY A 329 -6.45 24.35 2.07
CA GLY A 329 -5.92 25.24 3.10
C GLY A 329 -5.00 26.35 2.58
N GLU A 330 -4.42 27.08 3.52
CA GLU A 330 -3.40 28.08 3.26
C GLU A 330 -1.99 27.52 3.49
N PHE A 331 -0.98 28.06 2.79
CA PHE A 331 0.42 27.67 3.00
C PHE A 331 0.84 27.85 4.46
N ALA A 332 0.36 28.90 5.13
CA ALA A 332 0.64 29.19 6.53
C ALA A 332 0.12 28.10 7.50
N ASP A 333 -0.97 27.42 7.16
CA ASP A 333 -1.51 26.33 7.98
C ASP A 333 -0.60 25.10 7.89
N TRP A 334 -0.19 24.76 6.67
CA TRP A 334 0.80 23.71 6.47
C TRP A 334 2.14 24.04 7.11
N TRP A 335 2.63 25.28 6.98
CA TRP A 335 3.92 25.70 7.53
C TRP A 335 3.94 25.51 9.06
N ARG A 336 2.89 25.97 9.76
CA ARG A 336 2.76 25.78 11.22
C ARG A 336 2.70 24.31 11.62
N ALA A 337 1.97 23.50 10.85
CA ALA A 337 1.90 22.06 11.09
C ALA A 337 3.25 21.37 10.84
N ALA A 338 3.94 21.72 9.76
CA ALA A 338 5.27 21.18 9.42
C ALA A 338 6.31 21.55 10.48
N GLU A 339 6.28 22.78 11.01
CA GLU A 339 7.11 23.19 12.15
C GLU A 339 6.83 22.32 13.38
N ARG A 340 5.57 22.15 13.79
CA ARG A 340 5.19 21.28 14.91
C ARG A 340 5.60 19.82 14.69
N ILE A 341 5.44 19.30 13.46
CA ILE A 341 5.82 17.94 13.10
C ILE A 341 7.33 17.78 13.17
N SER A 342 8.12 18.77 12.72
CA SER A 342 9.59 18.73 12.75
C SER A 342 10.16 18.74 14.17
N LEU A 343 9.43 19.35 15.12
CA LEU A 343 9.76 19.35 16.54
C LEU A 343 9.24 18.11 17.27
N ALA A 344 8.24 17.44 16.71
CA ALA A 344 7.69 16.21 17.27
C ALA A 344 8.65 15.05 17.00
N ARG A 345 8.64 14.05 17.90
CA ARG A 345 9.32 12.79 17.62
C ARG A 345 8.64 12.06 16.44
N PRO A 346 9.41 11.32 15.62
CA PRO A 346 8.84 10.50 14.56
C PRO A 346 7.74 9.58 15.10
N CYS A 347 6.64 9.51 14.37
CA CYS A 347 5.55 8.60 14.68
C CYS A 347 5.94 7.17 14.26
N ASP A 348 6.78 6.50 15.05
CA ASP A 348 7.04 5.07 14.85
C ASP A 348 5.99 4.21 15.58
N ALA A 349 5.87 2.94 15.18
CA ALA A 349 4.93 2.00 15.78
C ALA A 349 5.31 1.60 17.23
N THR A 350 6.34 2.22 17.82
CA THR A 350 6.66 2.03 19.23
C THR A 350 5.89 3.03 20.08
N LEU A 351 5.35 2.53 21.19
CA LEU A 351 4.68 3.36 22.16
C LEU A 351 5.73 4.33 22.72
N HIS A 352 5.50 5.66 22.66
CA HIS A 352 6.01 6.73 23.56
C HIS A 352 6.08 8.10 22.86
N VAL A 353 5.14 9.00 23.22
CA VAL A 353 5.16 10.44 22.88
C VAL A 353 4.70 11.19 24.14
N ASP A 354 5.34 12.31 24.47
CA ASP A 354 5.04 13.07 25.70
C ASP A 354 3.69 13.82 25.60
N GLU A 355 3.21 14.06 24.37
CA GLU A 355 1.92 14.66 24.06
C GLU A 355 1.05 13.73 23.21
N TRP A 356 -0.14 13.44 23.72
CA TRP A 356 -1.16 12.63 23.07
C TRP A 356 -2.48 13.38 23.03
N TYR A 357 -3.23 13.17 21.97
CA TYR A 357 -4.55 13.73 21.77
C TYR A 357 -5.51 12.60 21.47
N GLY A 358 -6.73 12.64 21.99
CA GLY A 358 -7.68 11.58 21.75
C GLY A 358 -9.11 12.06 21.65
N LEU A 359 -9.93 11.22 21.02
CA LEU A 359 -11.34 11.47 20.84
C LEU A 359 -12.12 11.03 22.09
N ALA A 360 -12.93 11.93 22.65
CA ALA A 360 -13.72 11.64 23.84
C ALA A 360 -14.72 10.48 23.61
N GLY A 361 -14.60 9.44 24.45
CA GLY A 361 -15.45 8.24 24.39
C GLY A 361 -15.02 7.21 23.34
N ALA A 362 -13.94 7.44 22.61
CA ALA A 362 -13.34 6.49 21.69
C ALA A 362 -11.89 6.18 22.07
N ASP A 363 -11.46 4.96 21.75
CA ASP A 363 -10.07 4.51 21.78
C ASP A 363 -9.42 4.88 20.43
N MET A 364 -9.38 6.18 20.19
CA MET A 364 -8.69 6.79 19.05
C MET A 364 -7.69 7.81 19.59
N ASP A 365 -6.41 7.55 19.39
CA ASP A 365 -5.30 8.33 19.90
C ASP A 365 -4.37 8.79 18.78
N LEU A 366 -3.97 10.06 18.86
CA LEU A 366 -3.11 10.74 17.91
C LEU A 366 -1.86 11.24 18.64
N CYS A 367 -0.69 11.00 18.05
CA CYS A 367 0.53 11.68 18.46
C CYS A 367 0.47 13.17 18.05
N ALA A 368 1.35 14.00 18.62
CA ALA A 368 1.43 15.43 18.28
C ALA A 368 1.56 15.71 16.77
N ALA A 369 2.31 14.88 16.03
CA ALA A 369 2.47 15.03 14.59
C ALA A 369 1.16 14.83 13.81
N HIS A 370 0.40 13.76 14.11
CA HIS A 370 -0.89 13.53 13.47
C HIS A 370 -2.01 14.43 14.00
N HIS A 371 -1.88 14.93 15.23
CA HIS A 371 -2.73 16.01 15.72
C HIS A 371 -2.55 17.29 14.87
N ALA A 372 -1.31 17.65 14.53
CA ALA A 372 -1.05 18.79 13.63
C ALA A 372 -1.68 18.59 12.23
N VAL A 373 -1.75 17.35 11.73
CA VAL A 373 -2.45 17.04 10.47
C VAL A 373 -3.94 17.32 10.60
N VAL A 374 -4.60 16.85 11.66
CA VAL A 374 -6.05 17.09 11.84
C VAL A 374 -6.38 18.55 12.16
N GLU A 375 -5.42 19.33 12.68
CA GLU A 375 -5.57 20.78 12.81
C GLU A 375 -5.58 21.50 11.46
N VAL A 376 -4.72 21.10 10.52
CA VAL A 376 -4.74 21.62 9.13
C VAL A 376 -6.08 21.32 8.45
N MET A 377 -6.70 20.22 8.85
CA MET A 377 -8.06 19.84 8.42
C MET A 377 -9.17 20.65 9.11
N GLY A 378 -8.86 21.45 10.13
CA GLY A 378 -9.87 22.17 10.92
C GLY A 378 -10.62 21.30 11.94
N LEU A 379 -10.11 20.10 12.23
CA LEU A 379 -10.73 19.12 13.14
C LEU A 379 -10.07 19.05 14.52
N GLY A 380 -8.94 19.75 14.73
CA GLY A 380 -8.16 19.66 15.98
C GLY A 380 -8.98 19.85 17.26
N ARG A 381 -10.00 20.72 17.24
CA ARG A 381 -10.86 20.99 18.41
C ARG A 381 -11.63 19.78 18.95
N TYR A 382 -11.79 18.73 18.15
CA TYR A 382 -12.48 17.51 18.56
C TYR A 382 -11.58 16.50 19.29
N PHE A 383 -10.28 16.76 19.32
CA PHE A 383 -9.30 15.94 20.00
C PHE A 383 -8.79 16.69 21.23
N SER A 384 -8.89 16.03 22.39
CA SER A 384 -8.44 16.62 23.65
C SER A 384 -7.12 15.98 24.10
N PRO A 385 -6.24 16.72 24.78
CA PRO A 385 -5.03 16.16 25.36
C PRO A 385 -5.35 14.95 26.26
N ARG A 386 -4.54 13.89 26.16
CA ARG A 386 -4.60 12.72 27.03
C ARG A 386 -3.65 12.90 28.20
N SER A 387 -3.93 12.19 29.29
CA SER A 387 -3.03 12.14 30.44
C SER A 387 -1.68 11.51 30.03
N PRO A 388 -0.54 12.10 30.45
CA PRO A 388 0.77 11.53 30.20
C PRO A 388 0.96 10.19 30.93
N GLY A 389 1.92 9.37 30.47
CA GLY A 389 2.37 8.15 31.15
C GLY A 389 1.65 6.85 30.78
N GLN A 390 0.61 6.89 29.93
CA GLN A 390 0.05 5.67 29.35
C GLN A 390 0.75 5.34 28.02
N SER A 391 1.07 4.06 27.84
CA SER A 391 1.59 3.52 26.60
C SER A 391 0.47 3.58 25.54
N ARG A 392 0.61 4.45 24.54
CA ARG A 392 -0.35 4.62 23.43
C ARG A 392 0.34 4.49 22.07
N ALA A 393 -0.38 3.97 21.08
CA ALA A 393 0.05 3.93 19.69
C ALA A 393 -0.81 4.89 18.90
N CYS A 394 -0.24 5.54 17.89
CA CYS A 394 -0.98 6.49 17.08
C CYS A 394 -1.85 5.76 16.05
N ASP A 395 -3.15 6.00 16.06
CA ASP A 395 -4.12 5.40 15.14
C ASP A 395 -3.93 5.81 13.68
N LEU A 396 -3.19 6.89 13.45
CA LEU A 396 -2.82 7.39 12.12
C LEU A 396 -1.35 7.08 11.76
N SER A 397 -0.62 6.28 12.53
CA SER A 397 0.74 5.89 12.16
C SER A 397 0.76 4.99 10.93
N ASP A 398 1.86 5.00 10.19
CA ASP A 398 2.08 4.04 9.12
C ASP A 398 1.98 2.60 9.67
N GLY A 399 1.10 1.79 9.08
CA GLY A 399 0.84 0.42 9.52
C GLY A 399 -0.17 0.26 10.66
N ALA A 400 -0.73 1.37 11.20
CA ALA A 400 -1.86 1.27 12.13
C ALA A 400 -3.05 0.60 11.44
N GLN A 401 -3.68 -0.33 12.14
CA GLN A 401 -4.58 -1.27 11.50
C GLN A 401 -5.87 -0.64 10.94
N ARG A 402 -6.33 0.45 11.55
CA ARG A 402 -7.52 1.20 11.15
C ARG A 402 -7.21 2.51 10.43
N VAL A 403 -5.96 2.78 10.06
CA VAL A 403 -5.53 4.08 9.51
C VAL A 403 -6.37 4.53 8.31
N ASP A 404 -6.63 3.65 7.35
CA ASP A 404 -7.42 3.97 6.16
C ASP A 404 -8.89 4.27 6.51
N HIS A 405 -9.42 3.54 7.49
CA HIS A 405 -10.79 3.73 7.98
C HIS A 405 -10.93 5.05 8.72
N TRP A 406 -10.01 5.34 9.64
CA TRP A 406 -9.97 6.61 10.35
C TRP A 406 -9.82 7.79 9.39
N THR A 407 -8.92 7.67 8.41
CA THR A 407 -8.75 8.69 7.36
C THR A 407 -10.03 8.89 6.57
N THR A 408 -10.71 7.81 6.18
CA THR A 408 -11.99 7.88 5.46
C THR A 408 -13.06 8.60 6.28
N LEU A 409 -13.19 8.25 7.57
CA LEU A 409 -14.15 8.91 8.46
C LEU A 409 -13.84 10.40 8.62
N LEU A 410 -12.58 10.77 8.86
CA LEU A 410 -12.17 12.18 9.00
C LEU A 410 -12.51 12.98 7.72
N LEU A 411 -12.22 12.42 6.54
CA LEU A 411 -12.60 13.03 5.26
C LEU A 411 -14.11 13.10 5.08
N GLU A 412 -14.87 12.12 5.54
CA GLU A 412 -16.33 12.12 5.51
C GLU A 412 -16.93 13.20 6.41
N ALA A 413 -16.43 13.38 7.63
CA ALA A 413 -16.85 14.44 8.54
C ALA A 413 -16.59 15.84 7.94
N LEU A 414 -15.44 16.02 7.27
CA LEU A 414 -15.13 17.26 6.55
C LEU A 414 -16.04 17.48 5.35
N ALA A 415 -16.21 16.46 4.51
CA ALA A 415 -16.93 16.59 3.27
C ALA A 415 -18.44 16.78 3.52
N THR A 416 -19.00 16.13 4.55
CA THR A 416 -20.41 16.28 4.97
C THR A 416 -20.64 17.47 5.89
N GLY A 417 -19.59 18.01 6.53
CA GLY A 417 -19.65 19.15 7.44
C GLY A 417 -20.26 18.84 8.81
N VAL A 418 -20.31 17.57 9.24
CA VAL A 418 -20.89 17.16 10.53
C VAL A 418 -20.00 16.13 11.24
N TRP A 419 -19.66 16.39 12.50
CA TRP A 419 -18.77 15.56 13.31
C TRP A 419 -19.44 14.36 13.97
N ALA A 420 -20.64 14.54 14.54
CA ALA A 420 -21.29 13.53 15.38
C ALA A 420 -21.36 12.09 14.79
N PRO A 421 -21.65 11.88 13.49
CA PRO A 421 -21.67 10.53 12.90
C PRO A 421 -20.30 9.83 12.99
N LEU A 422 -19.21 10.55 12.73
CA LEU A 422 -17.86 10.02 12.90
C LEU A 422 -17.62 9.67 14.36
N ALA A 423 -17.93 10.59 15.27
CA ALA A 423 -17.68 10.39 16.69
C ALA A 423 -18.38 9.14 17.21
N GLU A 424 -19.65 8.96 16.85
CA GLU A 424 -20.41 7.78 17.24
C GLU A 424 -19.85 6.49 16.63
N HIS A 425 -19.51 6.53 15.34
CA HIS A 425 -18.88 5.40 14.68
C HIS A 425 -17.54 5.02 15.33
N ALA A 426 -16.75 6.02 15.75
CA ALA A 426 -15.50 5.79 16.45
C ALA A 426 -15.72 5.12 17.81
N ARG A 427 -16.76 5.52 18.57
CA ARG A 427 -17.13 4.84 19.83
C ARG A 427 -17.48 3.38 19.61
N VAL A 428 -18.30 3.07 18.60
CA VAL A 428 -18.66 1.69 18.27
C VAL A 428 -17.43 0.87 17.93
N LEU A 429 -16.55 1.36 17.04
CA LEU A 429 -15.33 0.64 16.67
C LEU A 429 -14.39 0.40 17.86
N SER A 430 -14.35 1.33 18.80
CA SER A 430 -13.53 1.21 20.02
C SER A 430 -13.95 0.03 20.90
N THR A 431 -15.19 -0.47 20.76
CA THR A 431 -15.67 -1.67 21.47
C THR A 431 -15.39 -2.98 20.74
N LEU A 432 -14.94 -2.91 19.48
CA LEU A 432 -14.78 -4.09 18.63
C LEU A 432 -13.31 -4.54 18.59
N PRO A 433 -13.05 -5.86 18.62
CA PRO A 433 -11.71 -6.37 18.40
C PRO A 433 -11.24 -6.00 16.99
N LEU A 434 -9.95 -5.73 16.85
CA LEU A 434 -9.32 -5.48 15.56
C LEU A 434 -9.49 -6.70 14.63
N CYS A 435 -9.66 -6.45 13.34
CA CYS A 435 -9.71 -7.51 12.33
C CYS A 435 -8.48 -8.44 12.44
N PRO A 436 -8.60 -9.76 12.37
CA PRO A 436 -7.39 -10.61 12.43
C PRO A 436 -6.56 -10.56 11.13
N ARG A 437 -7.06 -9.86 10.09
CA ARG A 437 -6.52 -9.83 8.73
C ARG A 437 -6.34 -11.26 8.24
N ARG A 438 -5.12 -11.60 7.78
CA ARG A 438 -4.76 -12.94 7.33
C ARG A 438 -4.70 -13.99 8.43
N LYS A 439 -4.72 -13.62 9.71
CA LYS A 439 -4.68 -14.60 10.81
C LYS A 439 -6.04 -15.27 10.93
N ALA A 440 -6.06 -16.59 11.05
CA ALA A 440 -7.29 -17.30 11.39
C ALA A 440 -7.61 -17.16 12.90
N LEU A 441 -8.89 -16.95 13.22
CA LEU A 441 -9.41 -16.93 14.59
C LEU A 441 -10.28 -18.14 14.87
N GLU A 442 -10.24 -18.61 16.12
CA GLU A 442 -11.14 -19.60 16.70
C GLU A 442 -12.04 -18.91 17.72
N ASN A 443 -13.19 -19.52 18.03
CA ASN A 443 -14.11 -19.03 19.06
C ASN A 443 -14.45 -17.53 18.91
N ALA A 444 -14.82 -17.13 17.69
CA ALA A 444 -15.03 -15.74 17.31
C ALA A 444 -16.44 -15.52 16.75
N THR A 445 -16.88 -14.26 16.79
CA THR A 445 -18.16 -13.81 16.23
C THR A 445 -17.98 -13.38 14.78
N TRP A 446 -18.90 -13.80 13.92
CA TRP A 446 -18.84 -13.59 12.48
C TRP A 446 -20.16 -13.09 11.89
N TYR A 447 -20.04 -12.38 10.77
CA TYR A 447 -21.13 -11.93 9.92
C TYR A 447 -20.94 -12.49 8.50
N GLY A 448 -21.97 -12.49 7.67
CA GLY A 448 -21.89 -12.88 6.25
C GLY A 448 -22.57 -14.21 5.95
N TRP A 449 -21.91 -15.03 5.12
CA TRP A 449 -22.37 -16.36 4.72
C TRP A 449 -21.40 -17.43 5.20
N PRO A 450 -21.78 -18.71 5.27
CA PRO A 450 -20.85 -19.79 5.61
C PRO A 450 -19.56 -19.79 4.76
N GLU A 451 -19.67 -19.41 3.48
CA GLU A 451 -18.58 -19.32 2.51
C GLU A 451 -17.83 -17.97 2.54
N LEU A 452 -18.40 -16.95 3.18
CA LEU A 452 -17.85 -15.59 3.26
C LEU A 452 -18.06 -15.03 4.67
N LEU A 453 -17.05 -15.19 5.52
CA LEU A 453 -17.08 -14.74 6.90
C LEU A 453 -16.46 -13.36 7.06
N ILE A 454 -17.09 -12.53 7.87
CA ILE A 454 -16.71 -11.13 8.09
C ILE A 454 -16.57 -10.92 9.59
N CYS A 455 -15.40 -10.46 10.04
CA CYS A 455 -15.21 -10.14 11.46
C CYS A 455 -16.01 -8.88 11.86
N PRO A 456 -16.27 -8.63 13.16
CA PRO A 456 -17.07 -7.49 13.60
C PRO A 456 -16.53 -6.14 13.12
N ASP A 457 -15.20 -5.99 13.11
CA ASP A 457 -14.49 -4.79 12.63
C ASP A 457 -14.83 -4.50 11.16
N CYS A 458 -14.57 -5.46 10.25
CA CYS A 458 -14.88 -5.31 8.82
C CYS A 458 -16.39 -5.21 8.53
N TRP A 459 -17.23 -5.81 9.38
CA TRP A 459 -18.68 -5.69 9.25
C TRP A 459 -19.11 -4.25 9.47
N VAL A 460 -18.73 -3.66 10.60
CA VAL A 460 -19.09 -2.28 10.96
C VAL A 460 -18.40 -1.27 10.06
N SER A 461 -17.12 -1.47 9.77
CA SER A 461 -16.32 -0.49 9.03
C SER A 461 -16.66 -0.44 7.53
N PHE A 462 -17.32 -1.47 6.98
CA PHE A 462 -17.52 -1.57 5.54
C PHE A 462 -18.85 -2.18 5.11
N ALA A 463 -19.19 -3.38 5.58
CA ALA A 463 -20.27 -4.18 5.00
C ALA A 463 -21.69 -3.77 5.45
N SER A 464 -21.87 -3.39 6.73
CA SER A 464 -23.17 -3.19 7.38
C SER A 464 -24.08 -2.13 6.72
N GLY A 465 -23.50 -1.16 6.03
CA GLY A 465 -24.21 -0.09 5.31
C GLY A 465 -24.31 -0.30 3.79
N THR A 466 -24.22 -1.54 3.29
CA THR A 466 -24.25 -1.84 1.85
C THR A 466 -25.54 -2.57 1.46
N ALA A 467 -25.85 -2.61 0.16
CA ALA A 467 -27.07 -3.24 -0.35
C ALA A 467 -27.21 -4.74 0.02
N LEU A 468 -26.07 -5.44 0.18
CA LEU A 468 -26.06 -6.84 0.57
C LEU A 468 -26.25 -7.07 2.07
N ALA A 469 -26.11 -6.03 2.91
CA ALA A 469 -26.11 -6.19 4.36
C ALA A 469 -27.41 -6.81 4.90
N SER A 470 -28.55 -6.49 4.29
CA SER A 470 -29.86 -7.05 4.67
C SER A 470 -30.09 -8.49 4.20
N LEU A 471 -29.25 -9.00 3.30
CA LEU A 471 -29.36 -10.37 2.74
C LEU A 471 -28.46 -11.37 3.48
N VAL A 472 -27.63 -10.88 4.39
CA VAL A 472 -26.64 -11.66 5.12
C VAL A 472 -27.33 -12.55 6.17
N PRO A 473 -27.18 -13.89 6.09
CA PRO A 473 -27.84 -14.81 7.01
C PRO A 473 -27.12 -14.92 8.36
N LEU A 474 -25.80 -14.75 8.39
CA LEU A 474 -25.03 -14.78 9.64
C LEU A 474 -24.90 -13.34 10.15
N CYS A 475 -25.53 -13.04 11.29
CA CYS A 475 -25.42 -11.75 11.95
C CYS A 475 -25.05 -11.95 13.41
N GLY A 476 -23.80 -11.67 13.76
CA GLY A 476 -23.30 -11.93 15.12
C GLY A 476 -23.21 -13.43 15.47
N PHE A 477 -23.00 -14.30 14.48
CA PHE A 477 -22.93 -15.74 14.67
C PHE A 477 -21.61 -16.16 15.32
N HIS A 478 -21.67 -16.89 16.43
CA HIS A 478 -20.47 -17.40 17.11
C HIS A 478 -20.03 -18.73 16.49
N ARG A 479 -18.76 -18.81 16.08
CA ARG A 479 -18.14 -20.03 15.51
C ARG A 479 -16.91 -20.42 16.32
N THR A 480 -16.83 -21.69 16.70
CA THR A 480 -15.70 -22.25 17.46
C THR A 480 -14.51 -22.60 16.57
N GLU A 481 -14.78 -23.10 15.36
CA GLU A 481 -13.78 -23.49 14.38
C GLU A 481 -12.94 -22.32 13.84
N ARG A 482 -11.73 -22.64 13.35
CA ARG A 482 -10.85 -21.67 12.70
C ARG A 482 -11.49 -21.06 11.46
N ALA A 483 -11.52 -19.75 11.41
CA ALA A 483 -12.02 -18.98 10.28
C ALA A 483 -11.17 -17.73 10.01
N ILE A 484 -11.24 -17.23 8.78
CA ILE A 484 -10.58 -15.98 8.37
C ILE A 484 -11.64 -14.95 7.99
N CYS A 485 -11.29 -13.67 8.16
CA CYS A 485 -12.11 -12.62 7.60
C CYS A 485 -11.91 -12.58 6.07
N SER A 486 -12.97 -12.60 5.28
CA SER A 486 -12.86 -12.42 3.83
C SER A 486 -12.59 -10.96 3.49
N LEU A 487 -13.26 -10.02 4.18
CA LEU A 487 -13.23 -8.59 3.86
C LEU A 487 -12.03 -7.82 4.44
N TYR A 488 -10.95 -8.48 4.87
CA TYR A 488 -9.69 -7.75 5.08
C TYR A 488 -8.96 -7.47 3.76
N SER A 489 -9.26 -8.26 2.72
CA SER A 489 -8.66 -8.17 1.39
C SER A 489 -9.37 -7.10 0.56
N ASP A 490 -8.59 -6.26 -0.13
CA ASP A 490 -9.12 -5.23 -1.02
C ASP A 490 -9.86 -5.83 -2.20
N THR A 491 -9.35 -6.92 -2.76
CA THR A 491 -9.99 -7.65 -3.86
C THR A 491 -11.32 -8.26 -3.44
N MET A 492 -11.43 -8.78 -2.20
CA MET A 492 -12.71 -9.20 -1.65
C MET A 492 -13.67 -8.03 -1.39
N ARG A 493 -13.18 -6.84 -1.00
CA ARG A 493 -14.02 -5.63 -0.88
C ARG A 493 -14.51 -5.14 -2.24
N GLU A 494 -13.68 -5.24 -3.29
CA GLU A 494 -14.09 -4.93 -4.66
C GLU A 494 -15.14 -5.93 -5.15
N ALA A 495 -14.93 -7.23 -4.95
CA ALA A 495 -15.92 -8.26 -5.27
C ALA A 495 -17.26 -8.04 -4.53
N TRP A 496 -17.21 -7.70 -3.23
CA TRP A 496 -18.40 -7.35 -2.46
C TRP A 496 -19.13 -6.14 -3.05
N THR A 497 -18.39 -5.09 -3.40
CA THR A 497 -18.94 -3.86 -3.98
C THR A 497 -19.58 -4.13 -5.34
N ASN A 498 -18.93 -4.93 -6.19
CA ASN A 498 -19.47 -5.33 -7.47
C ASN A 498 -20.76 -6.14 -7.32
N ALA A 499 -20.83 -7.06 -6.36
CA ALA A 499 -22.04 -7.81 -6.06
C ALA A 499 -23.16 -6.93 -5.47
N CYS A 500 -22.83 -5.86 -4.71
CA CYS A 500 -23.83 -4.86 -4.31
C CYS A 500 -24.44 -4.14 -5.51
N ILE A 501 -23.67 -3.92 -6.58
CA ILE A 501 -24.12 -3.22 -7.79
C ILE A 501 -24.90 -4.15 -8.71
N SER A 502 -24.41 -5.38 -8.93
CA SER A 502 -25.00 -6.33 -9.87
C SER A 502 -26.13 -7.19 -9.26
N GLY A 503 -26.16 -7.32 -7.93
CA GLY A 503 -27.01 -8.29 -7.23
C GLY A 503 -26.51 -9.74 -7.32
N ASP A 504 -25.35 -9.99 -7.94
CA ASP A 504 -24.81 -11.33 -8.13
C ASP A 504 -24.05 -11.83 -6.89
N VAL A 505 -24.81 -12.31 -5.91
CA VAL A 505 -24.28 -12.90 -4.67
C VAL A 505 -23.59 -14.24 -4.94
N ALA A 506 -24.04 -15.00 -5.94
CA ALA A 506 -23.52 -16.34 -6.22
C ALA A 506 -22.04 -16.29 -6.65
N SER A 507 -21.69 -15.38 -7.56
CA SER A 507 -20.31 -15.17 -7.98
C SER A 507 -19.40 -14.72 -6.83
N LEU A 508 -19.89 -13.84 -5.95
CA LEU A 508 -19.17 -13.41 -4.76
C LEU A 508 -18.85 -14.58 -3.81
N LEU A 509 -19.85 -15.41 -3.50
CA LEU A 509 -19.67 -16.57 -2.62
C LEU A 509 -18.76 -17.62 -3.23
N GLY A 510 -18.88 -17.89 -4.54
CA GLY A 510 -17.99 -18.78 -5.27
C GLY A 510 -16.54 -18.31 -5.24
N TYR A 511 -16.31 -17.02 -5.42
CA TYR A 511 -14.97 -16.42 -5.32
C TYR A 511 -14.40 -16.52 -3.89
N SER A 512 -15.21 -16.19 -2.86
CA SER A 512 -14.81 -16.31 -1.45
C SER A 512 -14.43 -17.75 -1.07
N ALA A 513 -15.21 -18.73 -1.54
CA ALA A 513 -14.94 -20.15 -1.29
C ALA A 513 -13.63 -20.61 -1.95
N SER A 514 -13.38 -20.22 -3.21
CA SER A 514 -12.13 -20.51 -3.92
C SER A 514 -10.93 -19.90 -3.19
N ARG A 515 -11.03 -18.63 -2.78
CA ARG A 515 -9.99 -17.94 -2.00
C ARG A 515 -9.71 -18.64 -0.67
N ALA A 516 -10.74 -19.09 0.04
CA ALA A 516 -10.59 -19.83 1.29
C ALA A 516 -9.82 -21.15 1.08
N GLN A 517 -10.05 -21.87 -0.03
CA GLN A 517 -9.30 -23.09 -0.35
C GLN A 517 -7.81 -22.79 -0.53
N VAL A 518 -7.47 -21.74 -1.30
CA VAL A 518 -6.07 -21.33 -1.51
C VAL A 518 -5.42 -20.89 -0.19
N TYR A 519 -6.15 -20.16 0.66
CA TYR A 519 -5.66 -19.78 1.98
C TYR A 519 -5.26 -21.01 2.82
N TRP A 520 -6.15 -21.99 2.94
CA TRP A 520 -5.89 -23.18 3.77
C TRP A 520 -4.77 -24.07 3.21
N ALA A 521 -4.53 -24.03 1.90
CA ALA A 521 -3.42 -24.72 1.27
C ALA A 521 -2.06 -24.00 1.43
N THR A 522 -2.06 -22.67 1.63
CA THR A 522 -0.83 -21.85 1.60
C THR A 522 -0.45 -21.25 2.94
N ILE A 523 -1.27 -20.36 3.52
CA ILE A 523 -0.89 -19.52 4.67
C ILE A 523 -0.47 -20.33 5.91
N PRO A 524 -1.21 -21.37 6.36
CA PRO A 524 -0.78 -22.17 7.50
C PRO A 524 0.58 -22.85 7.29
N ARG A 525 0.90 -23.25 6.05
CA ARG A 525 2.18 -23.86 5.70
C ARG A 525 3.31 -22.82 5.76
N ILE A 526 3.09 -21.61 5.24
CA ILE A 526 4.02 -20.48 5.36
C ILE A 526 4.30 -20.17 6.84
N GLU A 527 3.26 -20.03 7.66
CA GLU A 527 3.39 -19.73 9.10
C GLU A 527 4.19 -20.82 9.81
N MET A 528 3.97 -22.09 9.49
CA MET A 528 4.73 -23.20 10.06
C MET A 528 6.22 -23.16 9.66
N ILE A 529 6.54 -22.88 8.39
CA ILE A 529 7.93 -22.78 7.93
C ILE A 529 8.64 -21.64 8.65
N ILE A 530 8.02 -20.45 8.73
CA ILE A 530 8.56 -19.28 9.44
C ILE A 530 8.74 -19.58 10.92
N ALA A 531 7.75 -20.20 11.57
CA ALA A 531 7.83 -20.56 12.99
C ALA A 531 8.95 -21.57 13.26
N ASN A 532 9.16 -22.55 12.38
CA ASN A 532 10.28 -23.50 12.47
C ASN A 532 11.62 -22.79 12.32
N ALA A 533 11.75 -21.89 11.35
CA ALA A 533 12.95 -21.09 11.15
C ALA A 533 13.28 -20.22 12.38
N GLN A 534 12.28 -19.54 12.95
CA GLN A 534 12.45 -18.72 14.16
C GLN A 534 12.82 -19.55 15.39
N ARG A 535 12.26 -20.76 15.55
CA ARG A 535 12.63 -21.68 16.65
C ARG A 535 14.07 -22.15 16.52
N GLN A 536 14.50 -22.51 15.31
CA GLN A 536 15.89 -22.91 15.05
C GLN A 536 16.85 -21.74 15.28
N GLN A 537 16.51 -20.53 14.82
CA GLN A 537 17.34 -19.34 15.05
C GLN A 537 17.50 -19.03 16.54
N ARG A 538 16.42 -19.13 17.33
CA ARG A 538 16.49 -18.97 18.79
C ARG A 538 17.35 -20.05 19.44
N ALA A 539 17.20 -21.32 19.03
CA ALA A 539 18.04 -22.41 19.53
C ALA A 539 19.53 -22.16 19.25
N ARG A 540 19.87 -21.65 18.07
CA ARG A 540 21.24 -21.25 17.70
C ARG A 540 21.77 -20.10 18.54
N MET A 541 20.97 -19.06 18.77
CA MET A 541 21.38 -17.94 19.62
C MET A 541 21.66 -18.41 21.05
N VAL A 542 20.84 -19.31 21.59
CA VAL A 542 21.07 -19.91 22.91
C VAL A 542 22.34 -20.77 22.91
N ALA A 543 22.52 -21.64 21.91
CA ALA A 543 23.72 -22.47 21.78
C ALA A 543 25.00 -21.61 21.65
N GLY A 544 25.00 -20.56 20.83
CA GLY A 544 26.12 -19.64 20.71
C GLY A 544 26.43 -18.89 22.00
N ARG A 545 25.40 -18.45 22.73
CA ARG A 545 25.61 -17.81 24.05
C ARG A 545 26.23 -18.78 25.05
N MET A 546 25.74 -20.02 25.09
CA MET A 546 26.29 -21.06 25.97
C MET A 546 27.72 -21.45 25.58
N SER A 547 28.00 -21.61 24.29
CA SER A 547 29.34 -21.88 23.78
C SER A 547 30.35 -20.82 24.25
N ASN A 548 30.00 -19.53 24.11
CA ASN A 548 30.83 -18.43 24.59
C ASN A 548 31.03 -18.44 26.11
N GLN A 549 29.97 -18.69 26.89
CA GLN A 549 30.05 -18.74 28.35
C GLN A 549 30.98 -19.87 28.82
N TYR A 550 30.84 -21.07 28.26
CA TYR A 550 31.71 -22.20 28.58
C TYR A 550 33.15 -22.01 28.07
N GLY A 551 33.33 -21.34 26.93
CA GLY A 551 34.64 -20.92 26.43
C GLY A 551 35.35 -19.95 27.38
N LEU A 552 34.63 -18.99 27.96
CA LEU A 552 35.16 -18.10 29.00
C LEU A 552 35.57 -18.88 30.27
N MET A 553 34.74 -19.82 30.72
CA MET A 553 35.07 -20.68 31.87
C MET A 553 36.31 -21.55 31.61
N GLN A 554 36.46 -22.07 30.40
CA GLN A 554 37.69 -22.75 29.98
C GLN A 554 38.89 -21.81 30.08
N GLY A 555 38.80 -20.60 29.53
CA GLY A 555 39.88 -19.60 29.58
C GLY A 555 40.32 -19.28 31.01
N LEU A 556 39.36 -19.08 31.92
CA LEU A 556 39.63 -18.84 33.34
C LEU A 556 40.25 -20.05 34.04
N THR A 557 39.78 -21.26 33.73
CA THR A 557 40.31 -22.50 34.32
C THR A 557 41.77 -22.73 33.89
N LEU A 558 42.08 -22.47 32.62
CA LEU A 558 43.44 -22.56 32.09
C LEU A 558 44.35 -21.48 32.70
N ALA A 559 43.86 -20.25 32.83
CA ALA A 559 44.61 -19.14 33.42
C ALA A 559 44.94 -19.35 34.91
N ASN A 560 44.04 -19.97 35.67
CA ASN A 560 44.23 -20.24 37.10
C ASN A 560 45.05 -21.50 37.40
N GLY A 561 45.50 -22.24 36.38
CA GLY A 561 46.34 -23.44 36.56
C GLY A 561 45.64 -24.61 37.26
N THR A 562 44.31 -24.56 37.42
CA THR A 562 43.50 -25.57 38.11
C THR A 562 43.15 -26.75 37.20
N LEU A 563 44.14 -27.30 36.49
CA LEU A 563 43.96 -28.46 35.63
C LEU A 563 43.86 -29.74 36.48
N PRO A 564 42.84 -30.59 36.31
CA PRO A 564 42.73 -31.85 37.05
C PRO A 564 43.91 -32.78 36.72
N THR A 565 44.61 -33.27 37.75
CA THR A 565 45.84 -34.08 37.67
C THR A 565 45.60 -35.55 37.28
N HIS A 566 44.59 -35.86 36.44
CA HIS A 566 44.37 -37.23 35.96
C HIS A 566 44.98 -37.46 34.57
N ALA A 567 45.72 -38.58 34.47
CA ALA A 567 46.72 -38.93 33.45
C ALA A 567 46.18 -39.26 32.02
N SER A 568 45.07 -38.66 31.63
CA SER A 568 44.57 -38.67 30.24
C SER A 568 43.79 -37.40 29.94
N GLY A 569 44.33 -36.24 30.35
CA GLY A 569 43.71 -34.91 30.46
C GLY A 569 43.14 -34.27 29.18
N GLN A 570 42.29 -35.00 28.48
CA GLN A 570 41.53 -34.58 27.32
C GLN A 570 40.06 -34.95 27.52
N TYR A 571 39.19 -33.97 27.42
CA TYR A 571 37.74 -34.06 27.52
C TYR A 571 37.16 -33.92 26.11
N GLY A 572 36.23 -34.80 25.73
CA GLY A 572 35.63 -34.80 24.39
C GLY A 572 35.62 -36.18 23.75
N GLY A 573 35.71 -36.24 22.42
CA GLY A 573 35.67 -37.48 21.66
C GLY A 573 35.79 -37.26 20.15
N GLY A 574 35.72 -38.33 19.36
CA GLY A 574 36.01 -38.30 17.92
C GLY A 574 35.13 -37.34 17.09
N SER A 575 33.90 -37.04 17.53
CA SER A 575 33.03 -36.07 16.86
C SER A 575 33.31 -34.62 17.28
N LEU A 576 33.71 -34.38 18.54
CA LEU A 576 33.82 -33.05 19.18
C LEU A 576 35.25 -32.49 19.22
N GLY A 577 36.25 -33.34 18.95
CA GLY A 577 37.65 -33.06 19.25
C GLY A 577 37.98 -33.27 20.74
N TRP A 578 39.27 -33.20 21.06
CA TRP A 578 39.80 -33.38 22.41
C TRP A 578 40.21 -32.02 23.01
N HIS A 579 39.70 -31.72 24.21
CA HIS A 579 39.82 -30.41 24.87
C HIS A 579 40.51 -30.55 26.23
N GLN A 580 41.31 -29.57 26.65
CA GLN A 580 42.05 -29.65 27.93
C GLN A 580 41.16 -29.52 29.19
N THR A 581 39.92 -29.03 29.04
CA THR A 581 38.98 -28.85 30.15
C THR A 581 37.59 -29.38 29.78
N PRO A 582 36.77 -29.80 30.76
CA PRO A 582 35.39 -30.21 30.50
C PRO A 582 34.56 -29.05 29.93
N TYR A 583 34.85 -27.80 30.36
CA TYR A 583 34.18 -26.61 29.85
C TYR A 583 34.46 -26.38 28.36
N GLY A 584 35.67 -26.67 27.88
CA GLY A 584 36.00 -26.61 26.45
C GLY A 584 35.25 -27.64 25.61
N ALA A 585 35.14 -28.87 26.11
CA ALA A 585 34.34 -29.90 25.47
C ALA A 585 32.83 -29.53 25.43
N THR A 586 32.31 -28.92 26.48
CA THR A 586 30.94 -28.40 26.53
C THR A 586 30.73 -27.23 25.55
N ALA A 587 31.68 -26.29 25.48
CA ALA A 587 31.63 -25.16 24.55
C ALA A 587 31.58 -25.62 23.08
N ALA A 588 32.44 -26.58 22.71
CA ALA A 588 32.45 -27.20 21.38
C ALA A 588 31.17 -28.01 21.09
N GLY A 589 30.57 -28.64 22.11
CA GLY A 589 29.27 -29.30 21.99
C GLY A 589 28.15 -28.35 21.61
N TYR A 590 28.10 -27.17 22.24
CA TYR A 590 27.16 -26.12 21.86
C TYR A 590 27.48 -25.51 20.49
N GLU A 591 28.75 -25.44 20.11
CA GLU A 591 29.16 -24.97 18.78
C GLU A 591 28.66 -25.88 17.67
N GLN A 592 28.73 -27.21 17.85
CA GLN A 592 28.16 -28.17 16.91
C GLN A 592 26.64 -28.10 16.83
N GLN A 593 25.96 -27.82 17.95
CA GLN A 593 24.51 -27.63 17.98
C GLN A 593 24.05 -26.37 17.22
N MET A 594 24.94 -25.41 16.93
CA MET A 594 24.59 -24.29 16.06
C MET A 594 24.32 -24.75 14.62
N GLY A 595 25.03 -25.79 14.14
CA GLY A 595 24.86 -26.39 12.80
C GLY A 595 25.11 -25.42 11.62
N PRO A 596 25.02 -25.88 10.37
CA PRO A 596 25.19 -25.03 9.19
C PRO A 596 24.05 -24.01 9.07
N PRO A 597 24.26 -22.83 8.44
CA PRO A 597 23.21 -21.84 8.21
C PRO A 597 21.99 -22.44 7.48
N PHE A 598 20.81 -21.87 7.73
CA PHE A 598 19.52 -22.41 7.27
C PHE A 598 19.55 -22.73 5.77
N VAL A 599 19.21 -23.96 5.41
CA VAL A 599 19.15 -24.43 4.01
C VAL A 599 18.10 -23.62 3.25
N SER A 600 18.45 -23.12 2.08
CA SER A 600 17.65 -22.22 1.22
C SER A 600 16.24 -22.72 0.88
N GLY A 601 15.98 -24.03 0.98
CA GLY A 601 14.71 -24.65 0.55
C GLY A 601 13.46 -24.13 1.26
N GLY A 602 13.55 -23.72 2.53
CA GLY A 602 12.39 -23.13 3.21
C GLY A 602 12.01 -21.74 2.70
N LYS A 603 12.95 -20.99 2.13
CA LYS A 603 12.68 -19.66 1.55
C LYS A 603 12.03 -19.76 0.18
N GLU A 604 12.49 -20.72 -0.64
CA GLU A 604 11.92 -21.00 -1.96
C GLU A 604 10.47 -21.48 -1.85
N GLU A 605 10.19 -22.40 -0.91
CA GLU A 605 8.83 -22.87 -0.66
C GLU A 605 7.91 -21.72 -0.20
N VAL A 606 8.36 -20.86 0.71
CA VAL A 606 7.59 -19.68 1.15
C VAL A 606 7.31 -18.75 -0.03
N ALA A 607 8.31 -18.47 -0.88
CA ALA A 607 8.13 -17.60 -2.04
C ALA A 607 7.10 -18.18 -3.04
N PHE A 608 7.13 -19.49 -3.28
CA PHE A 608 6.14 -20.17 -4.11
C PHE A 608 4.73 -20.07 -3.52
N LEU A 609 4.56 -20.38 -2.24
CA LEU A 609 3.26 -20.33 -1.58
C LEU A 609 2.69 -18.90 -1.49
N GLU A 610 3.54 -17.89 -1.28
CA GLU A 610 3.15 -16.48 -1.35
C GLU A 610 2.70 -16.09 -2.77
N THR A 611 3.35 -16.62 -3.81
CA THR A 611 2.94 -16.39 -5.20
C THR A 611 1.57 -17.01 -5.49
N GLU A 612 1.29 -18.22 -4.98
CA GLU A 612 -0.03 -18.84 -5.11
C GLU A 612 -1.11 -18.03 -4.37
N TRP A 613 -0.80 -17.52 -3.17
CA TRP A 613 -1.69 -16.65 -2.42
C TRP A 613 -1.98 -15.34 -3.15
N GLN A 614 -0.97 -14.72 -3.75
CA GLN A 614 -1.12 -13.50 -4.55
C GLN A 614 -1.98 -13.66 -5.82
N LYS A 615 -2.31 -14.89 -6.25
CA LYS A 615 -3.25 -15.07 -7.37
C LYS A 615 -4.70 -14.78 -6.99
N VAL A 616 -5.01 -14.80 -5.69
CA VAL A 616 -6.36 -14.57 -5.14
C VAL A 616 -6.45 -13.30 -4.29
N GLU A 617 -5.41 -12.46 -4.32
CA GLU A 617 -5.33 -11.12 -3.75
C GLU A 617 -5.01 -10.12 -4.86
#